data_AF-A0A1Y4HSG5-F1
#
_entry.id   AF-A0A1Y4HSG5-F1
#
_cell.length_a   1.000
_cell.length_b   1.000
_cell.length_c   1.000
_cell.angle_alpha   90.00
_cell.angle_beta   90.00
_cell.angle_gamma   90.00
#
_symmetry.space_group_name_H-M   'P 1'
#
loop_
_entity.id
_entity.type
_entity.pdbx_description
1 polymer ?
#
loop_
_entity_poly.entity_id
_entity_poly.type
_entity_poly.pdbx_seq_one_letter_code
_entity_poly.pdbx_strand_id
1 'polypeptide(L)'
;MIFNSIGGGGGTPKLNFDTPYGTAPETIEATFEKPADPSQQGFVFGGWYVDATLQTPYVWGSEARNATLHAKWAIEQPTVAPATPGTYDGTAKSLGTVTAKGAGQAVEYQLDGGGWTSTAPTATNAGTYTVGWRVTAEHCDALTGSFSVTIEAAEIQASVSGTETTYTGSAVKANAVTVTAPASGYELRYGTSAGTYDLTEPPSFTNAGSHTVYYRITAPNYETKTGAYTVAIAKASCGLSIQPSSMTVKEGEGNGTITVTRTGNGAITASANPANLCTLSVSGNTVTVAYADAGTATVTVQVAETANYLGGSATCTVELESALEIVTWASGTDEQIAAMVAAADAGQINLSDYWHAGDTRTVRLSAMQRGAVGETHAAQNVQFVLNDAGHFTLANGKKCNFVVHQKDCLSEYGYMNSSNTNNGGWNSCARRTWCNETYRNAIPASLRGIFKQFKTRAANGSGSSAVESTDYFALPSEKEVFGSITYSNSSAESQNTQFQYYKTASNRIKKLGINGSACWWWERSPYSGDSGYFCRVNSGGTAGASSASYATGLAPFGCI
;
A
#
# COMPACT_ATOMS: atom_id res chain seq x y z
N MET A 1 -84.56 -93.97 -82.04
CA MET A 1 -85.16 -94.53 -80.80
C MET A 1 -85.75 -93.36 -80.03
N ILE A 2 -87.01 -93.49 -79.62
CA ILE A 2 -87.86 -92.43 -79.05
C ILE A 2 -87.78 -92.44 -77.51
N PHE A 3 -87.79 -91.26 -76.87
CA PHE A 3 -88.61 -90.74 -75.74
C PHE A 3 -87.92 -89.49 -75.14
N ASN A 4 -88.41 -88.26 -75.42
CA ASN A 4 -89.36 -87.42 -74.63
C ASN A 4 -88.85 -86.88 -73.27
N SER A 5 -88.58 -85.57 -73.16
CA SER A 5 -89.40 -84.53 -72.46
C SER A 5 -88.58 -83.24 -72.28
N ILE A 6 -88.91 -82.14 -72.97
CA ILE A 6 -89.66 -80.96 -72.48
C ILE A 6 -89.06 -80.29 -71.22
N GLY A 7 -88.46 -79.11 -71.44
CA GLY A 7 -88.88 -77.89 -70.75
C GLY A 7 -88.20 -77.54 -69.42
N GLY A 8 -87.32 -76.55 -69.47
CA GLY A 8 -86.90 -75.78 -68.31
C GLY A 8 -85.66 -74.98 -68.67
N GLY A 9 -85.81 -73.68 -68.88
CA GLY A 9 -84.74 -72.77 -69.28
C GLY A 9 -83.53 -72.83 -68.35
N GLY A 10 -82.56 -73.66 -68.70
CA GLY A 10 -81.20 -73.56 -68.21
C GLY A 10 -80.49 -72.51 -69.03
N GLY A 11 -80.66 -71.24 -68.68
CA GLY A 11 -79.76 -70.20 -69.17
C GLY A 11 -78.33 -70.61 -68.90
N THR A 12 -77.43 -70.36 -69.85
CA THR A 12 -75.98 -70.50 -69.67
C THR A 12 -75.60 -69.95 -68.29
N PRO A 13 -74.89 -70.71 -67.43
CA PRO A 13 -74.55 -70.20 -66.12
C PRO A 13 -73.73 -68.91 -66.26
N LYS A 14 -74.15 -67.86 -65.56
CA LYS A 14 -73.54 -66.53 -65.59
C LYS A 14 -72.90 -66.21 -64.24
N LEU A 15 -71.67 -65.71 -64.28
CA LEU A 15 -71.05 -65.07 -63.13
C LEU A 15 -71.15 -63.56 -63.31
N ASN A 16 -71.78 -62.92 -62.33
CA ASN A 16 -71.80 -61.46 -62.24
C ASN A 16 -70.74 -61.02 -61.24
N PHE A 17 -70.03 -59.94 -61.55
CA PHE A 17 -69.02 -59.39 -60.67
C PHE A 17 -69.53 -58.07 -60.11
N ASP A 18 -69.52 -57.98 -58.78
CA ASP A 18 -69.86 -56.76 -58.07
C ASP A 18 -68.61 -56.29 -57.32
N THR A 19 -68.25 -55.04 -57.52
CA THR A 19 -67.10 -54.45 -56.86
C THR A 19 -67.45 -53.04 -56.37
N PRO A 20 -67.22 -52.75 -55.07
CA PRO A 20 -67.43 -51.40 -54.55
C PRO A 20 -66.41 -50.40 -55.12
N TYR A 21 -65.29 -50.88 -55.67
CA TYR A 21 -64.22 -50.07 -56.26
C TYR A 21 -63.69 -50.65 -57.57
N GLY A 22 -63.18 -49.80 -58.48
CA GLY A 22 -62.67 -50.25 -59.78
C GLY A 22 -63.79 -50.57 -60.78
N THR A 23 -63.39 -51.03 -61.97
CA THR A 23 -64.34 -51.47 -63.00
C THR A 23 -64.63 -52.95 -62.81
N ALA A 24 -65.92 -53.31 -62.66
CA ALA A 24 -66.34 -54.70 -62.63
C ALA A 24 -65.99 -55.38 -63.97
N PRO A 25 -65.40 -56.60 -63.95
CA PRO A 25 -65.24 -57.39 -65.16
C PRO A 25 -66.58 -57.63 -65.88
N GLU A 26 -66.52 -57.82 -67.20
CA GLU A 26 -67.69 -58.20 -67.99
C GLU A 26 -68.27 -59.55 -67.50
N THR A 27 -69.59 -59.71 -67.55
CA THR A 27 -70.27 -60.97 -67.25
C THR A 27 -69.80 -62.06 -68.23
N ILE A 28 -69.33 -63.19 -67.71
CA ILE A 28 -68.82 -64.29 -68.54
C ILE A 28 -69.87 -65.40 -68.66
N GLU A 29 -70.11 -65.86 -69.90
CA GLU A 29 -70.94 -67.02 -70.22
C GLU A 29 -70.07 -68.17 -70.76
N ALA A 30 -70.08 -69.32 -70.07
CA ALA A 30 -69.63 -70.64 -70.55
C ALA A 30 -68.21 -70.79 -71.18
N THR A 31 -67.17 -70.61 -70.34
CA THR A 31 -65.97 -71.47 -70.16
C THR A 31 -65.18 -70.77 -69.05
N PHE A 32 -65.07 -71.39 -67.88
CA PHE A 32 -64.69 -70.71 -66.62
C PHE A 32 -63.18 -70.46 -66.49
N GLU A 33 -62.60 -69.69 -67.39
CA GLU A 33 -61.29 -69.10 -67.15
C GLU A 33 -61.44 -67.92 -66.18
N LYS A 34 -60.55 -67.87 -65.18
CA LYS A 34 -60.52 -66.79 -64.18
C LYS A 34 -60.37 -65.44 -64.92
N PRO A 35 -61.22 -64.42 -64.65
CA PRO A 35 -61.05 -63.10 -65.24
C PRO A 35 -59.75 -62.45 -64.76
N ALA A 36 -59.29 -61.43 -65.49
CA ALA A 36 -58.24 -60.56 -64.98
C ALA A 36 -58.65 -59.98 -63.62
N ASP A 37 -57.73 -59.99 -62.65
CA ASP A 37 -58.00 -59.41 -61.35
C ASP A 37 -58.29 -57.91 -61.53
N PRO A 38 -59.35 -57.38 -60.91
CA PRO A 38 -59.68 -55.97 -61.04
C PRO A 38 -58.58 -55.13 -60.41
N SER A 39 -58.34 -53.95 -60.97
CA SER A 39 -57.37 -52.99 -60.44
C SER A 39 -58.06 -51.70 -60.04
N GLN A 40 -57.72 -51.18 -58.85
CA GLN A 40 -58.14 -49.87 -58.38
C GLN A 40 -56.97 -49.17 -57.70
N GLN A 41 -56.73 -47.91 -58.05
CA GLN A 41 -55.70 -47.09 -57.40
C GLN A 41 -55.96 -46.95 -55.89
N GLY A 42 -54.94 -47.21 -55.09
CA GLY A 42 -55.00 -47.12 -53.63
C GLY A 42 -55.59 -48.34 -52.93
N PHE A 43 -55.92 -49.40 -53.67
CA PHE A 43 -56.43 -50.65 -53.13
C PHE A 43 -55.67 -51.85 -53.70
N VAL A 44 -55.53 -52.90 -52.89
CA VAL A 44 -54.93 -54.17 -53.25
C VAL A 44 -56.02 -55.23 -53.33
N PHE A 45 -56.19 -55.86 -54.49
CA PHE A 45 -57.21 -56.88 -54.68
C PHE A 45 -56.87 -58.15 -53.88
N GLY A 46 -57.80 -58.59 -53.04
CA GLY A 46 -57.65 -59.72 -52.10
C GLY A 46 -58.40 -60.98 -52.50
N GLY A 47 -59.09 -60.98 -53.66
CA GLY A 47 -59.80 -62.14 -54.20
C GLY A 47 -61.32 -61.97 -54.29
N TRP A 48 -61.96 -62.93 -54.96
CA TRP A 48 -63.42 -63.00 -55.15
C TRP A 48 -64.08 -63.84 -54.07
N TYR A 49 -65.27 -63.44 -53.61
CA TYR A 49 -66.04 -64.09 -52.55
C TYR A 49 -67.48 -64.33 -53.03
N VAL A 50 -68.11 -65.40 -52.56
CA VAL A 50 -69.49 -65.76 -52.98
C VAL A 50 -70.59 -65.03 -52.20
N ASP A 51 -70.21 -64.29 -51.17
CA ASP A 51 -71.12 -63.56 -50.29
C ASP A 51 -70.71 -62.09 -50.16
N ALA A 52 -71.70 -61.21 -50.03
CA ALA A 52 -71.48 -59.76 -49.85
C ALA A 52 -70.80 -59.40 -48.51
N THR A 53 -70.75 -60.34 -47.55
CA THR A 53 -70.03 -60.17 -46.27
C THR A 53 -68.55 -60.55 -46.35
N LEU A 54 -68.06 -60.97 -47.51
CA LEU A 54 -66.67 -61.32 -47.81
C LEU A 54 -66.07 -62.38 -46.86
N GLN A 55 -66.87 -63.38 -46.47
CA GLN A 55 -66.43 -64.45 -45.55
C GLN A 55 -66.00 -65.72 -46.28
N THR A 56 -66.65 -66.06 -47.39
CA THR A 56 -66.46 -67.32 -48.12
C THR A 56 -65.73 -67.05 -49.44
N PRO A 57 -64.42 -67.36 -49.54
CA PRO A 57 -63.66 -67.14 -50.76
C PRO A 57 -64.17 -68.06 -51.88
N TYR A 58 -64.28 -67.52 -53.09
CA TYR A 58 -64.59 -68.28 -54.28
C TYR A 58 -63.34 -68.99 -54.79
N VAL A 59 -63.43 -70.31 -54.97
CA VAL A 59 -62.35 -71.16 -55.47
C VAL A 59 -62.64 -71.53 -56.92
N TRP A 60 -61.72 -71.21 -57.82
CA TRP A 60 -61.84 -71.52 -59.25
C TRP A 60 -61.65 -73.04 -59.48
N GLY A 61 -62.59 -73.68 -60.18
CA GLY A 61 -62.48 -75.09 -60.62
C GLY A 61 -63.48 -76.10 -60.03
N SER A 62 -64.38 -75.72 -59.13
CA SER A 62 -65.54 -76.55 -58.74
C SER A 62 -66.74 -76.35 -59.68
N GLU A 63 -67.65 -77.33 -59.77
CA GLU A 63 -68.82 -77.33 -60.69
C GLU A 63 -69.49 -75.95 -60.85
N ALA A 64 -69.70 -75.56 -62.10
CA ALA A 64 -70.26 -74.30 -62.55
C ALA A 64 -71.65 -73.98 -61.94
N ARG A 65 -71.84 -72.77 -61.40
CA ARG A 65 -73.11 -72.27 -60.85
C ARG A 65 -73.34 -70.80 -61.23
N ASN A 66 -74.61 -70.39 -61.23
CA ASN A 66 -74.99 -68.97 -61.26
C ASN A 66 -74.66 -68.34 -59.90
N ALA A 67 -73.79 -67.33 -59.85
CA ALA A 67 -73.43 -66.62 -58.63
C ALA A 67 -73.01 -65.17 -58.92
N THR A 68 -73.21 -64.29 -57.94
CA THR A 68 -72.58 -62.96 -57.90
C THR A 68 -71.33 -63.07 -57.04
N LEU A 69 -70.18 -62.68 -57.59
CA LEU A 69 -68.92 -62.67 -56.88
C LEU A 69 -68.58 -61.25 -56.43
N HIS A 70 -68.19 -61.11 -55.17
CA HIS A 70 -67.86 -59.84 -54.54
C HIS A 70 -66.34 -59.73 -54.34
N ALA A 71 -65.78 -58.60 -54.74
CA ALA A 71 -64.34 -58.33 -54.60
C ALA A 71 -64.00 -57.93 -53.15
N LYS A 72 -63.02 -58.62 -52.54
CA LYS A 72 -62.40 -58.16 -51.29
C LYS A 72 -61.20 -57.28 -51.61
N TRP A 73 -61.11 -56.14 -50.94
CA TRP A 73 -60.02 -55.18 -51.09
C TRP A 73 -59.30 -54.96 -49.76
N ALA A 74 -58.00 -54.72 -49.84
CA ALA A 74 -57.21 -54.15 -48.74
C ALA A 74 -56.74 -52.75 -49.14
N ILE A 75 -56.64 -51.85 -48.18
CA ILE A 75 -56.11 -50.51 -48.43
C ILE A 75 -54.61 -50.61 -48.74
N GLU A 76 -54.16 -49.99 -49.84
CA GLU A 76 -52.74 -49.87 -50.15
C GLU A 76 -52.05 -48.95 -49.12
N GLN A 77 -50.81 -49.26 -48.74
CA GLN A 77 -50.06 -48.46 -47.76
C GLN A 77 -50.05 -46.96 -48.15
N PRO A 78 -50.57 -46.07 -47.28
CA PRO A 78 -50.65 -44.64 -47.57
C PRO A 78 -49.25 -44.01 -47.50
N THR A 79 -49.14 -42.78 -48.00
CA THR A 79 -47.90 -42.00 -47.82
C THR A 79 -47.94 -41.32 -46.45
N VAL A 80 -47.08 -41.77 -45.54
CA VAL A 80 -46.92 -41.19 -44.20
C VAL A 80 -45.77 -40.17 -44.24
N ALA A 81 -46.04 -38.92 -43.86
CA ALA A 81 -45.08 -37.83 -43.85
C ALA A 81 -45.02 -37.18 -42.46
N PRO A 82 -44.22 -37.72 -41.52
CA PRO A 82 -43.96 -37.09 -40.23
C PRO A 82 -43.31 -35.71 -40.42
N ALA A 83 -43.70 -34.72 -39.61
CA ALA A 83 -43.09 -33.39 -39.66
C ALA A 83 -41.77 -33.32 -38.88
N THR A 84 -40.93 -32.32 -39.22
CA THR A 84 -39.74 -31.93 -38.45
C THR A 84 -39.94 -30.50 -37.92
N PRO A 85 -40.69 -30.33 -36.81
CA PRO A 85 -41.16 -29.02 -36.34
C PRO A 85 -40.05 -28.13 -35.76
N GLY A 86 -38.88 -28.69 -35.48
CA GLY A 86 -37.73 -27.99 -34.88
C GLY A 86 -37.97 -27.68 -33.40
N THR A 87 -37.43 -26.55 -32.95
CA THR A 87 -37.49 -26.10 -31.55
C THR A 87 -38.77 -25.35 -31.23
N TYR A 88 -39.14 -25.36 -29.95
CA TYR A 88 -40.21 -24.54 -29.39
C TYR A 88 -40.02 -23.05 -29.74
N ASP A 89 -41.07 -22.41 -30.25
CA ASP A 89 -41.11 -20.97 -30.57
C ASP A 89 -42.41 -20.30 -30.09
N GLY A 90 -43.23 -21.02 -29.32
CA GLY A 90 -44.53 -20.56 -28.83
C GLY A 90 -45.68 -20.68 -29.84
N THR A 91 -45.43 -21.14 -31.07
CA THR A 91 -46.47 -21.34 -32.09
C THR A 91 -46.86 -22.80 -32.24
N ALA A 92 -48.10 -23.06 -32.67
CA ALA A 92 -48.58 -24.42 -32.93
C ALA A 92 -47.91 -24.98 -34.20
N LYS A 93 -47.31 -26.16 -34.08
CA LYS A 93 -46.56 -26.82 -35.15
C LYS A 93 -47.29 -28.06 -35.64
N SER A 94 -47.29 -28.27 -36.96
CA SER A 94 -47.81 -29.50 -37.56
C SER A 94 -46.97 -30.70 -37.12
N LEU A 95 -47.62 -31.82 -36.80
CA LEU A 95 -46.95 -33.07 -36.46
C LEU A 95 -46.81 -33.99 -37.68
N GLY A 96 -47.34 -33.63 -38.84
CA GLY A 96 -47.23 -34.42 -40.06
C GLY A 96 -48.59 -34.87 -40.58
N THR A 97 -48.58 -35.48 -41.75
CA THR A 97 -49.79 -35.85 -42.48
C THR A 97 -49.70 -37.27 -43.03
N VAL A 98 -50.85 -37.87 -43.27
CA VAL A 98 -51.02 -39.14 -43.96
C VAL A 98 -51.91 -38.89 -45.17
N THR A 99 -51.43 -39.31 -46.34
CA THR A 99 -52.14 -39.15 -47.60
C THR A 99 -52.59 -40.51 -48.11
N ALA A 100 -53.91 -40.72 -48.13
CA ALA A 100 -54.55 -41.88 -48.74
C ALA A 100 -54.37 -41.85 -50.28
N LYS A 101 -54.28 -43.03 -50.91
CA LYS A 101 -53.94 -43.16 -52.33
C LYS A 101 -55.14 -43.35 -53.25
N GLY A 102 -56.28 -43.78 -52.71
CA GLY A 102 -57.49 -44.11 -53.45
C GLY A 102 -58.65 -43.16 -53.16
N ALA A 103 -59.51 -42.93 -54.17
CA ALA A 103 -60.76 -42.21 -53.99
C ALA A 103 -61.70 -42.96 -53.03
N GLY A 104 -62.44 -42.24 -52.18
CA GLY A 104 -63.35 -42.84 -51.19
C GLY A 104 -62.68 -43.32 -49.89
N GLN A 105 -61.37 -43.11 -49.72
CA GLN A 105 -60.63 -43.39 -48.49
C GLN A 105 -60.68 -42.18 -47.55
N ALA A 106 -60.92 -42.43 -46.25
CA ALA A 106 -60.88 -41.40 -45.20
C ALA A 106 -59.68 -41.61 -44.28
N VAL A 107 -58.95 -40.54 -43.98
CA VAL A 107 -57.82 -40.52 -43.05
C VAL A 107 -58.25 -39.91 -41.73
N GLU A 108 -57.98 -40.60 -40.64
CA GLU A 108 -58.17 -40.08 -39.28
C GLU A 108 -56.88 -40.22 -38.46
N TYR A 109 -56.70 -39.29 -37.53
CA TYR A 109 -55.54 -39.17 -36.67
C TYR A 109 -55.93 -39.28 -35.20
N GLN A 110 -55.01 -39.76 -34.39
CA GLN A 110 -55.09 -39.84 -32.94
C GLN A 110 -53.79 -39.33 -32.34
N LEU A 111 -53.86 -38.32 -31.47
CA LEU A 111 -52.68 -37.79 -30.76
C LEU A 111 -52.59 -38.43 -29.38
N ASP A 112 -51.46 -39.05 -29.06
CA ASP A 112 -51.13 -39.63 -27.75
C ASP A 112 -52.23 -40.53 -27.15
N GLY A 113 -52.89 -41.32 -28.00
CA GLY A 113 -53.96 -42.24 -27.58
C GLY A 113 -55.32 -41.59 -27.29
N GLY A 114 -55.51 -40.32 -27.69
CA GLY A 114 -56.77 -39.57 -27.56
C GLY A 114 -57.90 -40.03 -28.50
N GLY A 115 -58.82 -39.14 -28.88
CA GLY A 115 -59.89 -39.44 -29.84
C GLY A 115 -59.41 -39.43 -31.30
N TRP A 116 -60.09 -40.19 -32.16
CA TRP A 116 -59.88 -40.13 -33.62
C TRP A 116 -60.50 -38.86 -34.21
N THR A 117 -59.77 -38.15 -35.07
CA THR A 117 -60.23 -36.93 -35.74
C THR A 117 -59.80 -36.92 -37.21
N SER A 118 -60.55 -36.25 -38.09
CA SER A 118 -60.18 -36.11 -39.51
C SER A 118 -59.12 -35.02 -39.77
N THR A 119 -58.69 -34.30 -38.74
CA THR A 119 -57.76 -33.16 -38.86
C THR A 119 -56.37 -33.61 -38.44
N ALA A 120 -55.36 -33.26 -39.24
CA ALA A 120 -53.97 -33.54 -38.89
C ALA A 120 -53.59 -32.82 -37.57
N PRO A 121 -52.95 -33.49 -36.61
CA PRO A 121 -52.70 -32.93 -35.29
C PRO A 121 -51.58 -31.89 -35.31
N THR A 122 -51.71 -30.91 -34.42
CA THR A 122 -50.69 -29.91 -34.13
C THR A 122 -50.34 -29.93 -32.65
N ALA A 123 -49.12 -29.51 -32.30
CA ALA A 123 -48.72 -29.28 -30.91
C ALA A 123 -47.82 -28.05 -30.79
N THR A 124 -47.87 -27.39 -29.63
CA THR A 124 -47.09 -26.17 -29.36
C THR A 124 -45.93 -26.41 -28.40
N ASN A 125 -46.09 -27.28 -27.41
CA ASN A 125 -45.12 -27.47 -26.34
C ASN A 125 -43.95 -28.36 -26.78
N ALA A 126 -42.80 -28.21 -26.11
CA ALA A 126 -41.70 -29.12 -26.33
C ALA A 126 -42.05 -30.50 -25.76
N GLY A 127 -41.66 -31.56 -26.45
CA GLY A 127 -42.02 -32.93 -26.08
C GLY A 127 -42.03 -33.86 -27.28
N THR A 128 -42.19 -35.14 -26.98
CA THR A 128 -42.36 -36.18 -27.99
C THR A 128 -43.82 -36.59 -28.05
N TYR A 129 -44.41 -36.48 -29.23
CA TYR A 129 -45.79 -36.75 -29.54
C TYR A 129 -45.91 -38.00 -30.38
N THR A 130 -46.88 -38.85 -30.09
CA THR A 130 -47.20 -40.05 -30.88
C THR A 130 -48.47 -39.80 -31.68
N VAL A 131 -48.33 -39.81 -33.01
CA VAL A 131 -49.45 -39.67 -33.94
C VAL A 131 -49.84 -41.05 -34.45
N GLY A 132 -50.96 -41.58 -33.94
CA GLY A 132 -51.67 -42.69 -34.54
C GLY A 132 -52.45 -42.22 -35.76
N TRP A 133 -52.50 -43.06 -36.80
CA TRP A 133 -53.32 -42.82 -37.98
C TRP A 133 -54.09 -44.08 -38.36
N ARG A 134 -55.25 -43.88 -38.98
CA ARG A 134 -56.00 -44.95 -39.63
C ARG A 134 -56.57 -44.46 -40.95
N VAL A 135 -56.58 -45.36 -41.93
CA VAL A 135 -57.27 -45.17 -43.20
C VAL A 135 -58.44 -46.14 -43.24
N THR A 136 -59.62 -45.60 -43.52
CA THR A 136 -60.86 -46.39 -43.64
C THR A 136 -61.43 -46.28 -45.04
N ALA A 137 -62.04 -47.35 -45.49
CA ALA A 137 -62.77 -47.44 -46.75
C ALA A 137 -63.89 -48.47 -46.57
N GLU A 138 -64.98 -48.32 -47.31
CA GLU A 138 -66.10 -49.27 -47.32
C GLU A 138 -65.61 -50.67 -47.73
N HIS A 139 -66.16 -51.73 -47.12
CA HIS A 139 -65.79 -53.12 -47.38
C HIS A 139 -64.28 -53.46 -47.22
N CYS A 140 -63.51 -52.61 -46.54
CA CYS A 140 -62.10 -52.83 -46.21
C CYS A 140 -61.91 -52.81 -44.70
N ASP A 141 -61.03 -53.68 -44.19
CA ASP A 141 -60.52 -53.53 -42.83
C ASP A 141 -59.69 -52.24 -42.73
N ALA A 142 -59.85 -51.50 -41.62
CA ALA A 142 -59.10 -50.27 -41.40
C ALA A 142 -57.59 -50.54 -41.33
N LEU A 143 -56.80 -49.82 -42.13
CA LEU A 143 -55.35 -49.89 -42.06
C LEU A 143 -54.86 -48.86 -41.04
N THR A 144 -54.13 -49.30 -40.02
CA THR A 144 -53.63 -48.44 -38.94
C THR A 144 -52.11 -48.41 -38.88
N GLY A 145 -51.56 -47.34 -38.34
CA GLY A 145 -50.14 -47.21 -38.03
C GLY A 145 -49.89 -46.03 -37.10
N SER A 146 -48.63 -45.77 -36.78
CA SER A 146 -48.23 -44.62 -35.98
C SER A 146 -46.82 -44.16 -36.32
N PHE A 147 -46.52 -42.92 -35.94
CA PHE A 147 -45.18 -42.35 -35.95
C PHE A 147 -45.01 -41.37 -34.79
N SER A 148 -43.77 -41.04 -34.43
CA SER A 148 -43.46 -40.09 -33.36
C SER A 148 -42.81 -38.83 -33.92
N VAL A 149 -43.16 -37.68 -33.35
CA VAL A 149 -42.59 -36.37 -33.69
C VAL A 149 -42.19 -35.64 -32.43
N THR A 150 -40.99 -35.09 -32.42
CA THR A 150 -40.44 -34.35 -31.29
C THR A 150 -40.36 -32.86 -31.62
N ILE A 151 -40.93 -32.04 -30.74
CA ILE A 151 -40.65 -30.60 -30.68
C ILE A 151 -39.54 -30.42 -29.64
N GLU A 152 -38.38 -29.96 -30.07
CA GLU A 152 -37.22 -29.76 -29.20
C GLU A 152 -37.44 -28.58 -28.26
N ALA A 153 -36.90 -28.65 -27.04
CA ALA A 153 -36.96 -27.55 -26.10
C ALA A 153 -36.12 -26.37 -26.60
N ALA A 154 -36.56 -25.13 -26.35
CA ALA A 154 -35.80 -23.95 -26.71
C ALA A 154 -34.67 -23.68 -25.72
N GLU A 155 -33.63 -22.96 -26.16
CA GLU A 155 -32.55 -22.54 -25.26
C GLU A 155 -32.90 -21.26 -24.50
N ILE A 156 -32.59 -21.24 -23.19
CA ILE A 156 -32.66 -20.01 -22.39
C ILE A 156 -31.51 -19.08 -22.80
N GLN A 157 -31.85 -17.83 -23.11
CA GLN A 157 -30.91 -16.75 -23.35
C GLN A 157 -30.80 -15.89 -22.09
N ALA A 158 -29.59 -15.78 -21.55
CA ALA A 158 -29.30 -14.98 -20.37
C ALA A 158 -27.86 -14.47 -20.40
N SER A 159 -27.62 -13.32 -19.78
CA SER A 159 -26.30 -12.70 -19.69
C SER A 159 -26.04 -12.16 -18.29
N VAL A 160 -24.77 -12.19 -17.89
CA VAL A 160 -24.28 -11.60 -16.65
C VAL A 160 -22.81 -11.27 -16.85
N SER A 161 -22.39 -10.10 -16.35
CA SER A 161 -20.98 -9.75 -16.22
C SER A 161 -20.52 -9.95 -14.79
N GLY A 162 -19.26 -10.37 -14.63
CA GLY A 162 -18.61 -10.38 -13.32
C GLY A 162 -18.56 -8.99 -12.69
N THR A 163 -18.30 -8.96 -11.39
CA THR A 163 -18.07 -7.71 -10.65
C THR A 163 -16.59 -7.61 -10.32
N GLU A 164 -15.95 -6.49 -10.67
CA GLU A 164 -14.59 -6.17 -10.25
C GLU A 164 -14.60 -4.87 -9.46
N THR A 165 -14.10 -4.88 -8.22
CA THR A 165 -14.07 -3.71 -7.36
C THR A 165 -12.98 -3.80 -6.30
N THR A 166 -12.77 -2.73 -5.54
CA THR A 166 -11.93 -2.71 -4.34
C THR A 166 -12.82 -2.63 -3.10
N TYR A 167 -12.43 -3.27 -2.01
CA TYR A 167 -13.18 -3.22 -0.77
C TYR A 167 -13.37 -1.77 -0.25
N THR A 168 -14.60 -1.38 0.07
CA THR A 168 -14.95 -0.01 0.51
C THR A 168 -15.40 0.08 1.96
N GLY A 169 -15.27 -1.01 2.74
CA GLY A 169 -15.75 -1.09 4.13
C GLY A 169 -17.12 -1.77 4.30
N SER A 170 -17.78 -2.12 3.19
CA SER A 170 -19.11 -2.75 3.18
C SER A 170 -19.15 -3.99 2.28
N ALA A 171 -20.16 -4.84 2.48
CA ALA A 171 -20.37 -6.01 1.63
C ALA A 171 -20.67 -5.60 0.18
N VAL A 172 -20.13 -6.35 -0.79
CA VAL A 172 -20.35 -6.16 -2.22
C VAL A 172 -21.42 -7.14 -2.68
N LYS A 173 -22.57 -6.64 -3.16
CA LYS A 173 -23.63 -7.47 -3.75
C LYS A 173 -23.25 -7.87 -5.17
N ALA A 174 -23.39 -9.15 -5.51
CA ALA A 174 -23.14 -9.65 -6.86
C ALA A 174 -24.18 -9.11 -7.86
N ASN A 175 -23.79 -8.96 -9.12
CA ASN A 175 -24.70 -8.58 -10.20
C ASN A 175 -25.82 -9.61 -10.37
N ALA A 176 -27.03 -9.16 -10.71
CA ALA A 176 -28.12 -10.05 -11.09
C ALA A 176 -27.95 -10.56 -12.52
N VAL A 177 -28.28 -11.83 -12.75
CA VAL A 177 -28.35 -12.42 -14.10
C VAL A 177 -29.57 -11.87 -14.81
N THR A 178 -29.39 -11.39 -16.04
CA THR A 178 -30.47 -10.87 -16.88
C THR A 178 -30.90 -11.95 -17.86
N VAL A 179 -32.15 -12.40 -17.75
CA VAL A 179 -32.76 -13.37 -18.68
C VAL A 179 -33.47 -12.60 -19.80
N THR A 180 -33.11 -12.89 -21.05
CA THR A 180 -33.67 -12.22 -22.24
C THR A 180 -34.66 -13.11 -22.99
N ALA A 181 -34.54 -14.43 -22.91
CA ALA A 181 -35.53 -15.37 -23.40
C ALA A 181 -35.60 -16.62 -22.50
N PRO A 182 -36.79 -17.02 -22.02
CA PRO A 182 -38.09 -16.35 -22.20
C PRO A 182 -38.20 -15.02 -21.44
N ALA A 183 -39.07 -14.12 -21.89
CA ALA A 183 -39.26 -12.81 -21.26
C ALA A 183 -39.91 -12.90 -19.86
N SER A 184 -40.68 -13.96 -19.58
CA SER A 184 -41.33 -14.23 -18.30
C SER A 184 -41.58 -15.74 -18.14
N GLY A 185 -42.04 -16.17 -16.96
CA GLY A 185 -42.36 -17.58 -16.68
C GLY A 185 -41.16 -18.48 -16.39
N TYR A 186 -39.99 -17.89 -16.14
CA TYR A 186 -38.79 -18.58 -15.69
C TYR A 186 -38.62 -18.45 -14.17
N GLU A 187 -37.90 -19.42 -13.57
CA GLU A 187 -37.36 -19.33 -12.21
C GLU A 187 -35.84 -19.17 -12.30
N LEU A 188 -35.31 -18.14 -11.64
CA LEU A 188 -33.87 -17.87 -11.53
C LEU A 188 -33.44 -18.06 -10.06
N ARG A 189 -32.43 -18.88 -9.85
CA ARG A 189 -31.83 -19.17 -8.54
C ARG A 189 -30.32 -19.00 -8.58
N TYR A 190 -29.73 -18.65 -7.44
CA TYR A 190 -28.30 -18.47 -7.24
C TYR A 190 -27.75 -19.39 -6.15
N GLY A 191 -26.44 -19.57 -6.12
CA GLY A 191 -25.72 -20.21 -5.02
C GLY A 191 -24.23 -19.87 -5.05
N THR A 192 -23.55 -20.18 -3.95
CA THR A 192 -22.09 -19.95 -3.78
C THR A 192 -21.26 -21.21 -3.96
N SER A 193 -21.92 -22.36 -4.17
CA SER A 193 -21.29 -23.66 -4.38
C SER A 193 -21.84 -24.32 -5.64
N ALA A 194 -20.97 -25.00 -6.39
CA ALA A 194 -21.36 -25.69 -7.61
C ALA A 194 -22.49 -26.69 -7.34
N GLY A 195 -23.52 -26.68 -8.20
CA GLY A 195 -24.70 -27.55 -8.07
C GLY A 195 -25.72 -27.15 -7.00
N THR A 196 -25.46 -26.09 -6.22
CA THR A 196 -26.40 -25.59 -5.20
C THR A 196 -27.03 -24.28 -5.68
N TYR A 197 -28.36 -24.18 -5.60
CA TYR A 197 -29.15 -23.04 -6.10
C TYR A 197 -30.29 -22.67 -5.14
N ASP A 198 -29.92 -22.41 -3.89
CA ASP A 198 -30.83 -22.17 -2.75
C ASP A 198 -31.25 -20.69 -2.59
N LEU A 199 -30.54 -19.76 -3.23
CA LEU A 199 -30.78 -18.32 -3.11
C LEU A 199 -31.72 -17.82 -4.22
N THR A 200 -32.62 -16.90 -3.85
CA THR A 200 -33.51 -16.18 -4.80
C THR A 200 -32.93 -14.85 -5.28
N GLU A 201 -31.91 -14.34 -4.57
CA GLU A 201 -31.23 -13.08 -4.85
C GLU A 201 -29.73 -13.34 -5.00
N PRO A 202 -28.98 -12.50 -5.77
CA PRO A 202 -27.53 -12.60 -5.83
C PRO A 202 -26.91 -12.44 -4.42
N PRO A 203 -25.89 -13.26 -4.06
CA PRO A 203 -25.23 -13.18 -2.76
C PRO A 203 -24.38 -11.91 -2.61
N SER A 204 -24.01 -11.61 -1.36
CA SER A 204 -23.08 -10.52 -1.02
C SER A 204 -21.82 -11.06 -0.35
N PHE A 205 -20.68 -10.43 -0.63
CA PHE A 205 -19.38 -10.84 -0.10
C PHE A 205 -18.72 -9.71 0.70
N THR A 206 -18.23 -10.04 1.89
CA THR A 206 -17.57 -9.09 2.80
C THR A 206 -16.04 -9.16 2.76
N ASN A 207 -15.49 -10.26 2.26
CA ASN A 207 -14.05 -10.48 2.20
C ASN A 207 -13.49 -10.19 0.81
N ALA A 208 -12.31 -9.58 0.74
CA ALA A 208 -11.56 -9.49 -0.50
C ALA A 208 -11.16 -10.89 -0.99
N GLY A 209 -10.98 -11.02 -2.30
CA GLY A 209 -10.72 -12.29 -2.98
C GLY A 209 -11.59 -12.46 -4.22
N SER A 210 -11.47 -13.62 -4.84
CA SER A 210 -12.31 -14.03 -5.97
C SER A 210 -13.39 -14.99 -5.47
N HIS A 211 -14.65 -14.58 -5.62
CA HIS A 211 -15.82 -15.38 -5.25
C HIS A 211 -16.56 -15.83 -6.51
N THR A 212 -17.03 -17.08 -6.53
CA THR A 212 -17.81 -17.61 -7.65
C THR A 212 -19.28 -17.66 -7.28
N VAL A 213 -20.13 -17.10 -8.14
CA VAL A 213 -21.59 -17.20 -8.04
C VAL A 213 -22.08 -18.14 -9.13
N TYR A 214 -22.85 -19.14 -8.74
CA TYR A 214 -23.51 -20.09 -9.63
C TYR A 214 -24.96 -19.70 -9.80
N TYR A 215 -25.53 -19.91 -10.98
CA TYR A 215 -26.95 -19.67 -11.24
C TYR A 215 -27.59 -20.82 -12.03
N ARG A 216 -28.89 -21.00 -11.81
CA ARG A 216 -29.75 -21.93 -12.55
C ARG A 216 -31.01 -21.21 -12.98
N ILE A 217 -31.40 -21.40 -14.24
CA ILE A 217 -32.63 -20.88 -14.80
C ILE A 217 -33.44 -22.06 -15.36
N THR A 218 -34.69 -22.15 -14.97
CA THR A 218 -35.64 -23.17 -15.47
C THR A 218 -36.89 -22.50 -16.01
N ALA A 219 -37.41 -22.97 -17.15
CA ALA A 219 -38.66 -22.52 -17.71
C ALA A 219 -39.35 -23.67 -18.48
N PRO A 220 -40.70 -23.74 -18.51
CA PRO A 220 -41.41 -24.74 -19.29
C PRO A 220 -41.10 -24.63 -20.79
N ASN A 221 -40.93 -25.76 -21.48
CA ASN A 221 -40.53 -25.85 -22.90
C ASN A 221 -39.11 -25.36 -23.23
N TYR A 222 -38.30 -25.06 -22.22
CA TYR A 222 -36.90 -24.70 -22.39
C TYR A 222 -35.96 -25.70 -21.71
N GLU A 223 -34.77 -25.83 -22.25
CA GLU A 223 -33.69 -26.53 -21.57
C GLU A 223 -33.22 -25.76 -20.34
N THR A 224 -32.92 -26.47 -19.26
CA THR A 224 -32.38 -25.84 -18.04
C THR A 224 -31.01 -25.24 -18.32
N LYS A 225 -30.83 -23.96 -18.01
CA LYS A 225 -29.54 -23.28 -18.16
C LYS A 225 -28.87 -23.12 -16.80
N THR A 226 -27.62 -23.55 -16.70
CA THR A 226 -26.75 -23.26 -15.56
C THR A 226 -25.53 -22.49 -16.01
N GLY A 227 -24.97 -21.66 -15.13
CA GLY A 227 -23.71 -20.98 -15.38
C GLY A 227 -23.07 -20.48 -14.09
N ALA A 228 -21.91 -19.84 -14.23
CA ALA A 228 -21.20 -19.22 -13.13
C ALA A 228 -20.46 -17.96 -13.59
N TYR A 229 -20.26 -17.03 -12.66
CA TYR A 229 -19.48 -15.80 -12.89
C TYR A 229 -18.74 -15.41 -11.60
N THR A 230 -17.74 -14.53 -11.74
CA THR A 230 -16.85 -14.15 -10.64
C THR A 230 -17.17 -12.77 -10.10
N VAL A 231 -17.01 -12.62 -8.78
CA VAL A 231 -16.98 -11.35 -8.06
C VAL A 231 -15.58 -11.21 -7.47
N ALA A 232 -14.75 -10.38 -8.10
CA ALA A 232 -13.40 -10.08 -7.67
C ALA A 232 -13.37 -8.79 -6.84
N ILE A 233 -12.98 -8.91 -5.58
CA ILE A 233 -12.86 -7.81 -4.63
C ILE A 233 -11.38 -7.68 -4.26
N ALA A 234 -10.72 -6.62 -4.73
CA ALA A 234 -9.34 -6.31 -4.35
C ALA A 234 -9.29 -5.78 -2.91
N LYS A 235 -8.18 -6.05 -2.20
CA LYS A 235 -7.93 -5.46 -0.88
C LYS A 235 -7.71 -3.95 -1.00
N ALA A 236 -8.23 -3.19 -0.04
CA ALA A 236 -8.01 -1.76 0.03
C ALA A 236 -6.64 -1.42 0.67
N SER A 237 -6.08 -0.26 0.37
CA SER A 237 -4.93 0.25 1.11
C SER A 237 -5.31 0.55 2.58
N CYS A 238 -4.43 0.24 3.53
CA CYS A 238 -4.61 0.63 4.94
C CYS A 238 -4.34 2.13 5.20
N GLY A 239 -3.88 2.90 4.20
CA GLY A 239 -3.68 4.34 4.33
C GLY A 239 -2.77 4.76 5.49
N LEU A 240 -1.78 3.93 5.83
CA LEU A 240 -0.88 4.16 6.96
C LEU A 240 -0.17 5.51 6.87
N SER A 241 -0.30 6.32 7.92
CA SER A 241 0.51 7.51 8.17
C SER A 241 0.88 7.58 9.65
N ILE A 242 2.00 8.24 9.95
CA ILE A 242 2.49 8.42 11.32
C ILE A 242 2.83 9.88 11.59
N GLN A 243 2.73 10.29 12.85
CA GLN A 243 3.18 11.60 13.30
C GLN A 243 3.76 11.52 14.72
N PRO A 244 4.95 12.11 14.97
CA PRO A 244 5.82 12.81 14.01
C PRO A 244 6.63 11.85 13.12
N SER A 245 7.25 12.37 12.05
CA SER A 245 8.23 11.64 11.21
C SER A 245 9.67 11.78 11.70
N SER A 246 9.91 12.70 12.64
CA SER A 246 11.17 12.79 13.38
C SER A 246 10.94 13.39 14.77
N MET A 247 11.78 13.03 15.74
CA MET A 247 11.73 13.58 17.10
C MET A 247 13.05 13.43 17.87
N THR A 248 13.15 14.13 18.99
CA THR A 248 14.23 13.95 19.99
C THR A 248 13.63 13.39 21.27
N VAL A 249 14.32 12.41 21.87
CA VAL A 249 13.99 11.86 23.20
C VAL A 249 15.25 11.95 24.06
N LYS A 250 15.14 12.61 25.21
CA LYS A 250 16.26 12.77 26.12
C LYS A 250 16.13 11.86 27.33
N GLU A 251 17.26 11.36 27.78
CA GLU A 251 17.34 10.63 29.04
C GLU A 251 16.76 11.46 30.19
N GLY A 252 15.80 10.90 30.93
CA GLY A 252 15.18 11.55 32.08
C GLY A 252 14.08 12.58 31.79
N GLU A 253 13.85 12.98 30.52
CA GLU A 253 12.79 13.95 30.15
C GLU A 253 11.45 13.29 29.73
N GLY A 254 11.34 11.96 29.88
CA GLY A 254 10.16 11.18 29.53
C GLY A 254 10.22 10.56 28.14
N ASN A 255 9.15 9.85 27.77
CA ASN A 255 9.13 9.05 26.54
C ASN A 255 8.56 9.84 25.35
N GLY A 256 9.07 9.53 24.17
CA GLY A 256 8.49 9.95 22.90
C GLY A 256 7.24 9.15 22.54
N THR A 257 6.37 9.74 21.72
CA THR A 257 5.18 9.06 21.18
C THR A 257 5.05 9.29 19.68
N ILE A 258 4.79 8.20 18.94
CA ILE A 258 4.43 8.23 17.53
C ILE A 258 2.96 7.80 17.43
N THR A 259 2.11 8.68 16.91
CA THR A 259 0.71 8.42 16.63
C THR A 259 0.57 7.78 15.25
N VAL A 260 -0.20 6.70 15.17
CA VAL A 260 -0.44 5.92 13.95
C VAL A 260 -1.87 6.14 13.47
N THR A 261 -2.02 6.59 12.23
CA THR A 261 -3.32 6.73 11.57
C THR A 261 -3.42 5.70 10.43
N ARG A 262 -4.49 4.91 10.43
CA ARG A 262 -4.74 3.86 9.43
C ARG A 262 -6.23 3.54 9.29
N THR A 263 -6.60 2.92 8.17
CA THR A 263 -7.87 2.20 7.99
C THR A 263 -7.68 0.69 8.22
N GLY A 264 -8.78 -0.03 8.45
CA GLY A 264 -8.75 -1.47 8.75
C GLY A 264 -8.41 -1.79 10.21
N ASN A 265 -8.04 -3.05 10.48
CA ASN A 265 -7.80 -3.58 11.83
C ASN A 265 -6.49 -4.38 11.94
N GLY A 266 -5.55 -4.15 11.01
CA GLY A 266 -4.23 -4.77 11.05
C GLY A 266 -3.49 -4.47 12.36
N ALA A 267 -2.85 -5.48 12.94
CA ALA A 267 -2.03 -5.33 14.14
C ALA A 267 -0.89 -4.34 13.86
N ILE A 268 -0.64 -3.44 14.82
CA ILE A 268 0.45 -2.46 14.74
C ILE A 268 1.66 -3.06 15.44
N THR A 269 2.81 -3.04 14.77
CA THR A 269 4.10 -3.42 15.34
C THR A 269 5.11 -2.31 15.11
N ALA A 270 6.15 -2.26 15.96
CA ALA A 270 7.23 -1.30 15.81
C ALA A 270 8.58 -1.96 16.13
N SER A 271 9.62 -1.53 15.41
CA SER A 271 11.00 -1.98 15.62
C SER A 271 11.97 -0.81 15.45
N ALA A 272 13.05 -0.80 16.23
CA ALA A 272 14.10 0.22 16.14
C ALA A 272 15.37 -0.36 15.52
N ASN A 273 16.10 0.47 14.78
CA ASN A 273 17.45 0.17 14.30
C ASN A 273 18.37 1.39 14.50
N PRO A 274 19.46 1.28 15.29
CA PRO A 274 19.85 0.13 16.11
C PRO A 274 18.85 -0.16 17.25
N ALA A 275 18.67 -1.43 17.61
CA ALA A 275 17.65 -1.85 18.58
C ALA A 275 17.99 -1.57 20.05
N ASN A 276 19.27 -1.30 20.36
CA ASN A 276 19.74 -1.06 21.73
C ASN A 276 19.57 0.39 22.20
N LEU A 277 19.28 1.34 21.29
CA LEU A 277 19.22 2.75 21.64
C LEU A 277 17.88 3.15 22.29
N CYS A 278 16.80 2.41 22.03
CA CYS A 278 15.50 2.70 22.61
C CYS A 278 14.69 1.43 22.85
N THR A 279 13.73 1.51 23.77
CA THR A 279 12.71 0.48 23.96
C THR A 279 11.38 0.97 23.39
N LEU A 280 10.66 0.06 22.74
CA LEU A 280 9.40 0.36 22.07
C LEU A 280 8.24 -0.39 22.72
N SER A 281 7.10 0.27 22.86
CA SER A 281 5.84 -0.38 23.21
C SER A 281 4.71 0.15 22.34
N VAL A 282 3.73 -0.72 22.04
CA VAL A 282 2.58 -0.37 21.21
C VAL A 282 1.32 -0.51 22.04
N SER A 283 0.52 0.56 22.12
CA SER A 283 -0.76 0.58 22.80
C SER A 283 -1.80 1.30 21.95
N GLY A 284 -2.81 0.56 21.48
CA GLY A 284 -3.77 1.06 20.51
C GLY A 284 -3.06 1.57 19.25
N ASN A 285 -3.27 2.84 18.94
CA ASN A 285 -2.67 3.53 17.78
C ASN A 285 -1.42 4.35 18.14
N THR A 286 -0.80 4.09 19.30
CA THR A 286 0.37 4.83 19.76
C THR A 286 1.56 3.89 19.92
N VAL A 287 2.71 4.29 19.37
CA VAL A 287 4.01 3.68 19.65
C VAL A 287 4.75 4.59 20.61
N THR A 288 5.12 4.10 21.78
CA THR A 288 5.95 4.82 22.75
C THR A 288 7.41 4.46 22.55
N VAL A 289 8.28 5.47 22.57
CA VAL A 289 9.72 5.36 22.39
C VAL A 289 10.40 5.84 23.68
N ALA A 290 11.03 4.94 24.42
CA ALA A 290 11.75 5.27 25.64
C ALA A 290 13.26 5.18 25.42
N TYR A 291 13.99 6.14 25.98
CA TYR A 291 15.45 6.20 25.90
C TYR A 291 16.10 4.95 26.54
N ALA A 292 17.16 4.45 25.91
CA ALA A 292 18.03 3.42 26.50
C ALA A 292 19.52 3.78 26.34
N ASP A 293 19.92 4.37 25.22
CA ASP A 293 21.28 4.84 24.98
C ASP A 293 21.29 5.98 23.93
N ALA A 294 22.36 6.74 23.86
CA ALA A 294 22.47 7.89 22.96
C ALA A 294 22.83 7.50 21.52
N GLY A 295 22.33 8.29 20.58
CA GLY A 295 22.56 8.13 19.14
C GLY A 295 21.28 8.34 18.33
N THR A 296 21.33 8.00 17.04
CA THR A 296 20.18 8.13 16.15
C THR A 296 19.61 6.75 15.83
N ALA A 297 18.31 6.55 16.07
CA ALA A 297 17.58 5.34 15.73
C ALA A 297 16.52 5.60 14.66
N THR A 298 16.31 4.65 13.75
CA THR A 298 15.14 4.63 12.86
C THR A 298 14.08 3.70 13.44
N VAL A 299 12.93 4.25 13.83
CA VAL A 299 11.78 3.46 14.28
C VAL A 299 10.88 3.17 13.08
N THR A 300 10.76 1.89 12.74
CA THR A 300 9.85 1.41 11.68
C THR A 300 8.55 0.94 12.31
N VAL A 301 7.44 1.55 11.91
CA VAL A 301 6.08 1.16 12.29
C VAL A 301 5.47 0.37 11.14
N GLN A 302 4.83 -0.76 11.45
CA GLN A 302 4.15 -1.60 10.48
C GLN A 302 2.70 -1.85 10.87
N VAL A 303 1.85 -2.01 9.86
CA VAL A 303 0.47 -2.48 9.99
C VAL A 303 0.36 -3.78 9.22
N ALA A 304 -0.04 -4.84 9.90
CA ALA A 304 -0.21 -6.15 9.28
C ALA A 304 -1.36 -6.16 8.25
N GLU A 305 -1.17 -6.93 7.18
CA GLU A 305 -2.21 -7.22 6.20
C GLU A 305 -3.35 -8.03 6.83
N THR A 306 -4.59 -7.79 6.39
CA THR A 306 -5.78 -8.53 6.82
C THR A 306 -6.55 -9.09 5.64
N ALA A 307 -7.74 -9.66 5.89
CA ALA A 307 -8.60 -10.18 4.83
C ALA A 307 -8.96 -9.10 3.79
N ASN A 308 -9.14 -7.85 4.22
CA ASN A 308 -9.71 -6.78 3.38
C ASN A 308 -8.79 -5.60 3.11
N TYR A 309 -7.70 -5.48 3.86
CA TYR A 309 -6.76 -4.36 3.75
C TYR A 309 -5.35 -4.88 3.55
N LEU A 310 -4.61 -4.24 2.65
CA LEU A 310 -3.18 -4.41 2.47
C LEU A 310 -2.42 -3.88 3.69
N GLY A 311 -1.29 -4.50 4.02
CA GLY A 311 -0.38 -3.99 5.06
C GLY A 311 0.32 -2.69 4.65
N GLY A 312 1.07 -2.10 5.57
CA GLY A 312 1.81 -0.86 5.32
C GLY A 312 3.01 -0.70 6.26
N SER A 313 3.96 0.14 5.88
CA SER A 313 5.10 0.52 6.72
C SER A 313 5.43 2.01 6.60
N ALA A 314 5.85 2.62 7.70
CA ALA A 314 6.32 3.99 7.79
C ALA A 314 7.46 4.11 8.80
N THR A 315 8.30 5.14 8.69
CA THR A 315 9.49 5.30 9.54
C THR A 315 9.55 6.68 10.21
N CYS A 316 9.99 6.71 11.47
CA CYS A 316 10.30 7.92 12.23
C CYS A 316 11.78 7.93 12.63
N THR A 317 12.47 9.05 12.40
CA THR A 317 13.86 9.24 12.85
C THR A 317 13.86 9.77 14.29
N VAL A 318 14.54 9.08 15.21
CA VAL A 318 14.59 9.45 16.62
C VAL A 318 16.03 9.76 17.01
N GLU A 319 16.29 11.01 17.41
CA GLU A 319 17.53 11.43 18.06
C GLU A 319 17.42 11.13 19.56
N LEU A 320 18.32 10.32 20.11
CA LEU A 320 18.38 9.97 21.52
C LEU A 320 19.59 10.65 22.16
N GLU A 321 19.34 11.52 23.13
CA GLU A 321 20.38 12.32 23.77
C GLU A 321 20.51 11.91 25.25
N SER A 322 21.74 11.65 25.69
CA SER A 322 22.02 11.43 27.12
C SER A 322 21.71 12.68 27.94
N ALA A 323 21.42 12.47 29.21
CA ALA A 323 21.22 13.57 30.14
C ALA A 323 22.52 14.39 30.26
N LEU A 324 22.38 15.71 30.38
CA LEU A 324 23.52 16.57 30.67
C LEU A 324 24.08 16.23 32.05
N GLU A 325 25.32 15.73 32.09
CA GLU A 325 26.02 15.51 33.34
C GLU A 325 26.55 16.83 33.91
N ILE A 326 26.09 17.18 35.12
CA ILE A 326 26.56 18.37 35.82
C ILE A 326 27.86 18.03 36.56
N VAL A 327 28.96 18.63 36.13
CA VAL A 327 30.30 18.44 36.70
C VAL A 327 30.89 19.73 37.24
N THR A 328 31.85 19.62 38.16
CA THR A 328 32.62 20.78 38.64
C THR A 328 33.68 21.18 37.62
N TRP A 329 34.03 22.47 37.57
CA TRP A 329 35.12 22.97 36.70
C TRP A 329 36.44 22.24 36.92
N ALA A 330 36.72 21.82 38.15
CA ALA A 330 37.97 21.17 38.54
C ALA A 330 38.03 19.69 38.14
N SER A 331 36.92 18.96 38.22
CA SER A 331 36.89 17.49 38.06
C SER A 331 36.34 17.01 36.72
N GLY A 332 35.62 17.86 35.99
CA GLY A 332 35.02 17.50 34.70
C GLY A 332 36.07 17.22 33.62
N THR A 333 35.76 16.26 32.75
CA THR A 333 36.53 16.05 31.50
C THR A 333 36.34 17.24 30.56
N ASP A 334 37.20 17.36 29.55
CA ASP A 334 37.10 18.46 28.60
C ASP A 334 35.76 18.44 27.84
N GLU A 335 35.28 17.25 27.49
CA GLU A 335 34.01 17.03 26.80
C GLU A 335 32.81 17.39 27.69
N GLN A 336 32.82 17.01 28.97
CA GLN A 336 31.76 17.37 29.92
C GLN A 336 31.70 18.89 30.15
N ILE A 337 32.86 19.54 30.30
CA ILE A 337 32.93 21.00 30.44
C ILE A 337 32.41 21.70 29.18
N ALA A 338 32.80 21.23 28.00
CA ALA A 338 32.29 21.77 26.74
C ALA A 338 30.78 21.58 26.61
N ALA A 339 30.24 20.43 27.00
CA ALA A 339 28.80 20.15 27.01
C ALA A 339 28.05 21.10 27.96
N MET A 340 28.56 21.33 29.17
CA MET A 340 27.96 22.30 30.10
C MET A 340 27.97 23.73 29.55
N VAL A 341 29.08 24.17 28.91
CA VAL A 341 29.12 25.50 28.26
C VAL A 341 28.12 25.59 27.11
N ALA A 342 28.01 24.56 26.28
CA ALA A 342 27.04 24.52 25.18
C ALA A 342 25.59 24.56 25.69
N ALA A 343 25.27 23.81 26.74
CA ALA A 343 23.96 23.82 27.39
C ALA A 343 23.63 25.21 27.96
N ALA A 344 24.60 25.90 28.56
CA ALA A 344 24.44 27.26 29.03
C ALA A 344 24.21 28.26 27.88
N ASP A 345 24.90 28.10 26.75
CA ASP A 345 24.70 28.93 25.56
C ASP A 345 23.30 28.78 24.95
N ALA A 346 22.78 27.56 24.99
CA ALA A 346 21.41 27.21 24.62
C ALA A 346 20.37 27.68 25.66
N GLY A 347 20.80 28.19 26.82
CA GLY A 347 19.93 28.66 27.89
C GLY A 347 19.28 27.53 28.71
N GLN A 348 19.81 26.31 28.62
CA GLN A 348 19.30 25.14 29.35
C GLN A 348 19.73 25.14 30.82
N ILE A 349 20.92 25.69 31.11
CA ILE A 349 21.46 25.83 32.46
C ILE A 349 22.10 27.21 32.65
N ASN A 350 22.36 27.59 33.90
CA ASN A 350 23.21 28.72 34.24
C ASN A 350 24.50 28.23 34.90
N LEU A 351 25.67 28.45 34.28
CA LEU A 351 26.95 27.95 34.81
C LEU A 351 27.29 28.52 36.19
N SER A 352 26.78 29.71 36.53
CA SER A 352 27.04 30.33 37.84
C SER A 352 26.34 29.61 39.00
N ASP A 353 25.43 28.67 38.72
CA ASP A 353 24.79 27.85 39.75
C ASP A 353 25.72 26.70 40.19
N TYR A 354 26.74 26.37 39.38
CA TYR A 354 27.59 25.19 39.57
C TYR A 354 29.07 25.53 39.71
N TRP A 355 29.53 26.57 39.01
CA TRP A 355 30.92 27.02 39.00
C TRP A 355 31.04 28.40 39.60
N HIS A 356 32.19 28.67 40.22
CA HIS A 356 32.43 29.89 40.98
C HIS A 356 33.78 30.52 40.64
N ALA A 357 33.89 31.84 40.85
CA ALA A 357 35.16 32.55 40.73
C ALA A 357 36.21 31.96 41.69
N GLY A 358 37.39 31.63 41.18
CA GLY A 358 38.47 30.95 41.90
C GLY A 358 38.57 29.45 41.59
N ASP A 359 37.53 28.84 41.02
CA ASP A 359 37.59 27.43 40.60
C ASP A 359 38.70 27.24 39.59
N THR A 360 39.54 26.24 39.85
CA THR A 360 40.79 26.00 39.11
C THR A 360 40.77 24.64 38.44
N ARG A 361 41.26 24.57 37.20
CA ARG A 361 41.51 23.30 36.49
C ARG A 361 42.84 23.31 35.79
N THR A 362 43.43 22.13 35.61
CA THR A 362 44.68 21.97 34.87
C THR A 362 44.37 21.61 33.42
N VAL A 363 45.00 22.31 32.47
CA VAL A 363 44.87 22.07 31.03
C VAL A 363 46.25 21.84 30.44
N ARG A 364 46.38 20.81 29.59
CA ARG A 364 47.62 20.54 28.86
C ARG A 364 47.62 21.29 27.54
N LEU A 365 48.46 22.31 27.42
CA LEU A 365 48.71 23.00 26.16
C LEU A 365 49.65 22.17 25.30
N SER A 366 49.38 22.13 23.99
CA SER A 366 50.34 21.59 23.02
C SER A 366 51.51 22.56 22.79
N ALA A 367 52.57 22.06 22.16
CA ALA A 367 53.76 22.88 21.89
C ALA A 367 53.43 24.00 20.90
N MET A 368 53.94 25.20 21.16
CA MET A 368 53.72 26.40 20.36
C MET A 368 54.95 26.67 19.50
N GLN A 369 54.78 26.56 18.19
CA GLN A 369 55.81 26.88 17.21
C GLN A 369 55.95 28.40 17.04
N ARG A 370 57.06 28.83 16.42
CA ARG A 370 57.29 30.23 16.07
C ARG A 370 56.14 30.72 15.19
N GLY A 371 55.55 31.86 15.56
CA GLY A 371 54.41 32.47 14.88
C GLY A 371 54.67 33.94 14.58
N ALA A 372 53.74 34.81 14.97
CA ALA A 372 53.92 36.27 14.91
C ALA A 372 55.09 36.79 15.78
N VAL A 373 55.57 35.95 16.70
CA VAL A 373 56.67 36.21 17.63
C VAL A 373 57.76 35.14 17.46
N GLY A 374 58.97 35.45 17.92
CA GLY A 374 60.20 34.73 17.62
C GLY A 374 60.53 33.58 18.57
N GLU A 375 59.85 33.47 19.70
CA GLU A 375 60.05 32.37 20.65
C GLU A 375 59.15 31.15 20.35
N THR A 376 59.47 30.05 21.02
CA THR A 376 58.71 28.79 21.01
C THR A 376 58.40 28.39 22.45
N HIS A 377 57.30 27.66 22.66
CA HIS A 377 56.98 27.09 23.98
C HIS A 377 56.78 25.59 23.89
N ALA A 378 57.36 24.84 24.81
CA ALA A 378 57.12 23.41 24.91
C ALA A 378 55.67 23.12 25.34
N ALA A 379 55.21 21.91 25.03
CA ALA A 379 53.94 21.42 25.56
C ALA A 379 54.01 21.36 27.09
N GLN A 380 53.01 21.92 27.76
CA GLN A 380 53.08 22.16 29.19
C GLN A 380 51.69 22.17 29.83
N ASN A 381 51.64 21.91 31.13
CA ASN A 381 50.42 22.05 31.91
C ASN A 381 50.30 23.48 32.43
N VAL A 382 49.12 24.08 32.27
CA VAL A 382 48.76 25.37 32.84
C VAL A 382 47.54 25.21 33.73
N GLN A 383 47.35 26.15 34.67
CA GLN A 383 46.14 26.23 35.47
C GLN A 383 45.24 27.34 34.94
N PHE A 384 44.00 26.99 34.60
CA PHE A 384 42.93 27.94 34.27
C PHE A 384 42.01 28.13 35.46
N VAL A 385 41.71 29.39 35.74
CA VAL A 385 40.92 29.78 36.89
C VAL A 385 39.76 30.64 36.42
N LEU A 386 38.56 30.28 36.87
CA LEU A 386 37.36 31.07 36.62
C LEU A 386 37.42 32.37 37.43
N ASN A 387 36.96 33.46 36.83
CA ASN A 387 37.01 34.79 37.42
C ASN A 387 35.62 35.43 37.37
N ASP A 388 35.51 36.71 37.01
CA ASP A 388 34.25 37.41 36.91
C ASP A 388 33.28 36.74 35.93
N ALA A 389 32.07 36.43 36.41
CA ALA A 389 30.95 36.15 35.54
C ALA A 389 30.46 37.44 34.88
N GLY A 390 30.09 37.38 33.60
CA GLY A 390 29.47 38.51 32.90
C GLY A 390 30.36 39.72 32.60
N HIS A 391 31.68 39.63 32.79
CA HIS A 391 32.58 40.78 32.70
C HIS A 391 32.63 41.39 31.29
N PHE A 392 32.94 40.57 30.29
CA PHE A 392 33.06 41.03 28.91
C PHE A 392 31.78 40.80 28.12
N THR A 393 31.56 41.69 27.16
CA THR A 393 30.60 41.47 26.09
C THR A 393 31.30 40.66 24.99
N LEU A 394 30.70 39.52 24.66
CA LEU A 394 31.13 38.64 23.58
C LEU A 394 30.82 39.28 22.21
N ALA A 395 31.46 38.81 21.16
CA ALA A 395 31.24 39.28 19.79
C ALA A 395 29.78 39.12 19.33
N ASN A 396 29.04 38.14 19.89
CA ASN A 396 27.62 37.93 19.64
C ASN A 396 26.69 38.85 20.46
N GLY A 397 27.22 39.78 21.25
CA GLY A 397 26.46 40.72 22.07
C GLY A 397 26.03 40.21 23.44
N LYS A 398 26.13 38.90 23.72
CA LYS A 398 25.88 38.34 25.06
C LYS A 398 27.03 38.65 26.02
N LYS A 399 26.77 38.55 27.32
CA LYS A 399 27.84 38.56 28.33
C LYS A 399 28.51 37.19 28.41
N CYS A 400 29.82 37.16 28.66
CA CYS A 400 30.52 35.89 28.90
C CYS A 400 30.01 35.24 30.18
N ASN A 401 29.94 33.91 30.22
CA ASN A 401 29.62 33.17 31.43
C ASN A 401 30.71 33.36 32.47
N PHE A 402 31.97 33.22 32.07
CA PHE A 402 33.14 33.48 32.92
C PHE A 402 34.31 34.03 32.11
N VAL A 403 35.09 34.91 32.76
CA VAL A 403 36.48 35.14 32.37
C VAL A 403 37.33 33.97 32.88
N VAL A 404 38.15 33.41 32.00
CA VAL A 404 39.04 32.27 32.31
C VAL A 404 40.48 32.73 32.15
N HIS A 405 41.21 32.88 33.26
CA HIS A 405 42.58 33.36 33.22
C HIS A 405 43.59 32.24 33.46
N GLN A 406 44.77 32.36 32.84
CA GLN A 406 45.91 31.52 33.17
C GLN A 406 46.52 32.00 34.49
N LYS A 407 46.54 31.13 35.51
CA LYS A 407 46.98 31.45 36.87
C LYS A 407 48.45 31.87 36.91
N ASP A 408 49.32 31.00 36.43
CA ASP A 408 50.76 31.21 36.32
C ASP A 408 51.15 31.49 34.87
N CYS A 409 52.37 31.97 34.64
CA CYS A 409 52.88 32.15 33.29
C CYS A 409 53.22 30.81 32.63
N LEU A 410 53.38 30.82 31.31
CA LEU A 410 54.07 29.74 30.60
C LEU A 410 55.48 29.51 31.19
N SER A 411 56.05 28.32 31.01
CA SER A 411 57.38 27.97 31.52
C SER A 411 58.54 28.71 30.85
N GLU A 412 58.28 29.38 29.73
CA GLU A 412 59.26 30.15 28.98
C GLU A 412 58.78 31.60 28.82
N TYR A 413 59.73 32.52 28.77
CA TYR A 413 59.46 33.94 28.57
C TYR A 413 59.15 34.27 27.11
N GLY A 414 58.43 35.37 26.88
CA GLY A 414 58.23 35.95 25.55
C GLY A 414 58.10 37.47 25.58
N TYR A 415 58.21 38.10 24.41
CA TYR A 415 58.17 39.55 24.25
C TYR A 415 56.82 40.06 23.73
N MET A 416 56.58 41.38 23.78
CA MET A 416 55.38 41.99 23.18
C MET A 416 55.55 42.20 21.67
N ASN A 417 56.64 42.87 21.27
CA ASN A 417 57.05 43.11 19.89
C ASN A 417 58.54 42.80 19.67
N SER A 418 58.95 42.44 18.45
CA SER A 418 60.38 42.16 18.15
C SER A 418 61.28 43.41 18.20
N SER A 419 60.68 44.60 18.18
CA SER A 419 61.33 45.89 18.35
C SER A 419 60.70 46.67 19.50
N ASN A 420 61.43 47.63 20.06
CA ASN A 420 60.98 48.50 21.14
C ASN A 420 59.99 49.55 20.63
N THR A 421 58.76 49.12 20.37
CA THR A 421 57.65 49.97 19.95
C THR A 421 56.36 49.50 20.60
N ASN A 422 55.53 50.47 20.98
CA ASN A 422 54.13 50.28 21.35
C ASN A 422 53.17 50.96 20.37
N ASN A 423 53.67 51.49 19.25
CA ASN A 423 52.86 52.16 18.26
C ASN A 423 51.76 51.22 17.74
N GLY A 424 50.53 51.72 17.64
CA GLY A 424 49.36 50.91 17.29
C GLY A 424 48.80 50.05 18.44
N GLY A 425 49.39 50.15 19.64
CA GLY A 425 48.93 49.53 20.88
C GLY A 425 48.80 48.00 20.82
N TRP A 426 47.88 47.46 21.62
CA TRP A 426 47.56 46.03 21.62
C TRP A 426 47.12 45.53 20.23
N ASN A 427 46.36 46.32 19.48
CA ASN A 427 45.81 45.92 18.17
C ASN A 427 46.90 45.60 17.13
N SER A 428 48.03 46.32 17.19
CA SER A 428 49.17 46.11 16.27
C SER A 428 50.28 45.25 16.89
N CYS A 429 50.08 44.77 18.12
CA CYS A 429 51.08 44.01 18.87
C CYS A 429 51.23 42.59 18.31
N ALA A 430 52.46 42.16 18.04
CA ALA A 430 52.75 40.80 17.56
C ALA A 430 52.26 39.72 18.55
N ARG A 431 52.34 40.02 19.86
CA ARG A 431 51.81 39.14 20.91
C ARG A 431 50.30 38.93 20.80
N ARG A 432 49.53 39.93 20.34
CA ARG A 432 48.08 39.78 20.15
C ARG A 432 47.78 38.73 19.08
N THR A 433 48.47 38.79 17.94
CA THR A 433 48.35 37.80 16.88
C THR A 433 48.72 36.40 17.41
N TRP A 434 49.83 36.29 18.15
CA TRP A 434 50.21 35.03 18.79
C TRP A 434 49.15 34.50 19.78
N CYS A 435 48.51 35.36 20.59
CA CYS A 435 47.44 34.94 21.51
C CYS A 435 46.25 34.31 20.77
N ASN A 436 45.88 34.91 19.63
CA ASN A 436 44.68 34.53 18.88
C ASN A 436 44.89 33.42 17.85
N GLU A 437 46.14 33.17 17.46
CA GLU A 437 46.50 32.10 16.52
C GLU A 437 47.26 30.98 17.23
N THR A 438 48.50 31.23 17.63
CA THR A 438 49.39 30.20 18.18
C THR A 438 48.92 29.67 19.54
N TYR A 439 48.66 30.54 20.51
CA TYR A 439 48.20 30.13 21.85
C TYR A 439 46.81 29.51 21.80
N ARG A 440 45.87 30.10 21.05
CA ARG A 440 44.54 29.53 20.82
C ARG A 440 44.61 28.11 20.25
N ASN A 441 45.48 27.88 19.27
CA ASN A 441 45.64 26.56 18.67
C ASN A 441 46.29 25.57 19.64
N ALA A 442 47.03 26.05 20.64
CA ALA A 442 47.64 25.22 21.67
C ALA A 442 46.63 24.61 22.65
N ILE A 443 45.48 25.27 22.85
CA ILE A 443 44.35 24.77 23.66
C ILE A 443 43.86 23.43 23.08
N PRO A 444 43.57 22.40 23.92
CA PRO A 444 42.99 21.14 23.47
C PRO A 444 41.77 21.34 22.56
N ALA A 445 41.62 20.51 21.53
CA ALA A 445 40.54 20.66 20.55
C ALA A 445 39.14 20.60 21.18
N SER A 446 38.96 19.73 22.18
CA SER A 446 37.75 19.57 23.00
C SER A 446 37.36 20.85 23.75
N LEU A 447 38.33 21.64 24.23
CA LEU A 447 38.08 22.92 24.92
C LEU A 447 38.15 24.14 24.00
N ARG A 448 38.86 24.08 22.87
CA ARG A 448 39.09 25.28 22.05
C ARG A 448 37.81 25.98 21.61
N GLY A 449 36.73 25.21 21.40
CA GLY A 449 35.42 25.72 21.00
C GLY A 449 34.67 26.49 22.09
N ILE A 450 34.96 26.25 23.38
CA ILE A 450 34.25 26.93 24.49
C ILE A 450 34.67 28.40 24.61
N PHE A 451 35.89 28.73 24.18
CA PHE A 451 36.42 30.08 24.21
C PHE A 451 35.85 30.93 23.07
N LYS A 452 35.15 32.00 23.44
CA LYS A 452 34.44 32.88 22.52
C LYS A 452 35.20 34.17 22.31
N GLN A 453 34.99 34.78 21.15
CA GLN A 453 35.52 36.11 20.91
C GLN A 453 34.85 37.12 21.84
N PHE A 454 35.66 37.98 22.46
CA PHE A 454 35.21 39.03 23.36
C PHE A 454 35.92 40.33 23.04
N LYS A 455 35.29 41.44 23.43
CA LYS A 455 35.80 42.79 23.18
C LYS A 455 36.70 43.23 24.32
N THR A 456 37.94 43.59 24.01
CA THR A 456 38.89 44.22 24.93
C THR A 456 39.19 45.65 24.50
N ARG A 457 39.68 46.47 25.44
CA ARG A 457 40.06 47.87 25.20
C ARG A 457 41.44 48.15 25.78
N ALA A 458 42.25 48.88 25.03
CA ALA A 458 43.58 49.38 25.44
C ALA A 458 43.88 50.72 24.76
N ALA A 459 44.91 51.44 25.23
CA ALA A 459 45.39 52.65 24.57
C ALA A 459 45.99 52.37 23.18
N ASN A 460 45.88 53.34 22.25
CA ASN A 460 46.62 53.32 20.98
C ASN A 460 48.08 53.76 21.19
N GLY A 461 48.94 52.82 21.57
CA GLY A 461 50.31 53.11 22.00
C GLY A 461 50.33 54.09 23.18
N SER A 462 51.27 55.04 23.20
CA SER A 462 51.34 56.08 24.23
C SER A 462 50.25 57.16 24.12
N GLY A 463 49.33 57.07 23.14
CA GLY A 463 48.25 58.03 22.94
C GLY A 463 47.11 57.91 23.96
N SER A 464 46.18 58.87 23.93
CA SER A 464 45.00 58.92 24.82
C SER A 464 43.73 58.32 24.21
N SER A 465 43.78 57.87 22.95
CA SER A 465 42.66 57.22 22.28
C SER A 465 42.58 55.75 22.66
N ALA A 466 41.38 55.31 23.05
CA ALA A 466 41.09 53.91 23.29
C ALA A 466 40.79 53.17 21.99
N VAL A 467 41.40 52.01 21.79
CA VAL A 467 41.10 51.11 20.66
C VAL A 467 40.48 49.84 21.22
N GLU A 468 39.43 49.38 20.54
CA GLU A 468 38.79 48.09 20.83
C GLU A 468 39.40 47.00 19.94
N SER A 469 39.56 45.81 20.50
CA SER A 469 39.92 44.60 19.77
C SER A 469 38.94 43.47 20.10
N THR A 470 38.70 42.63 19.11
CA THR A 470 37.94 41.38 19.27
C THR A 470 38.93 40.22 19.30
N ASP A 471 39.00 39.54 20.43
CA ASP A 471 40.03 38.53 20.71
C ASP A 471 39.38 37.25 21.26
N TYR A 472 39.95 36.08 20.95
CA TYR A 472 39.72 34.83 21.68
C TYR A 472 40.56 34.75 22.96
N PHE A 473 41.76 35.33 22.94
CA PHE A 473 42.64 35.42 24.09
C PHE A 473 43.36 36.77 24.10
N ALA A 474 43.51 37.34 25.29
CA ALA A 474 44.21 38.61 25.50
C ALA A 474 45.10 38.55 26.75
N LEU A 475 45.95 39.55 26.92
CA LEU A 475 46.59 39.84 28.21
C LEU A 475 45.73 40.85 28.98
N PRO A 476 45.65 40.77 30.32
CA PRO A 476 44.90 41.76 31.09
C PRO A 476 45.53 43.14 30.94
N SER A 477 44.72 44.19 31.08
CA SER A 477 45.18 45.57 31.16
C SER A 477 45.64 45.91 32.57
N GLU A 478 46.42 46.97 32.71
CA GLU A 478 46.87 47.46 34.03
C GLU A 478 45.69 47.65 34.97
N LYS A 479 44.61 48.29 34.49
CA LYS A 479 43.43 48.54 35.30
C LYS A 479 42.65 47.27 35.68
N GLU A 480 42.63 46.25 34.82
CA GLU A 480 42.02 44.95 35.15
C GLU A 480 42.80 44.19 36.23
N VAL A 481 44.13 44.39 36.30
CA VAL A 481 44.98 43.79 37.34
C VAL A 481 44.90 44.58 38.64
N PHE A 482 45.13 45.88 38.59
CA PHE A 482 45.34 46.69 39.80
C PHE A 482 44.09 47.41 40.30
N GLY A 483 43.08 47.61 39.45
CA GLY A 483 41.93 48.46 39.71
C GLY A 483 42.23 49.96 39.63
N SER A 484 43.50 50.30 39.45
CA SER A 484 44.03 51.65 39.22
C SER A 484 45.03 51.62 38.06
N ILE A 485 45.47 52.79 37.62
CA ILE A 485 46.43 52.96 36.52
C ILE A 485 47.65 53.69 37.07
N THR A 486 48.84 53.14 36.82
CA THR A 486 50.14 53.72 37.22
C THR A 486 50.94 54.14 35.98
N TYR A 487 50.91 53.31 34.93
CA TYR A 487 51.74 53.49 33.73
C TYR A 487 50.90 53.70 32.46
N SER A 488 49.78 53.01 32.29
CA SER A 488 48.94 53.12 31.09
C SER A 488 48.21 54.47 31.01
N ASN A 489 47.52 54.73 29.89
CA ASN A 489 46.79 55.98 29.73
C ASN A 489 45.43 55.92 30.47
N SER A 490 45.30 56.74 31.51
CA SER A 490 44.11 56.75 32.38
C SER A 490 42.80 57.12 31.69
N SER A 491 42.85 57.93 30.64
CA SER A 491 41.67 58.29 29.83
C SER A 491 41.26 57.13 28.91
N ALA A 492 42.23 56.55 28.19
CA ALA A 492 41.96 55.49 27.21
C ALA A 492 41.44 54.20 27.86
N GLU A 493 41.95 53.87 29.05
CA GLU A 493 41.60 52.63 29.76
C GLU A 493 40.65 52.86 30.94
N SER A 494 40.03 54.04 31.03
CA SER A 494 39.08 54.41 32.08
C SER A 494 37.88 53.46 32.22
N GLN A 495 37.45 52.82 31.13
CA GLN A 495 36.32 51.89 31.11
C GLN A 495 36.65 50.47 31.57
N ASN A 496 37.94 50.12 31.65
CA ASN A 496 38.34 48.81 32.14
C ASN A 496 38.07 48.71 33.65
N THR A 497 37.65 47.54 34.13
CA THR A 497 37.33 47.30 35.54
C THR A 497 38.19 46.17 36.09
N GLN A 498 38.52 46.25 37.39
CA GLN A 498 39.37 45.23 38.00
C GLN A 498 38.69 43.87 37.99
N PHE A 499 39.44 42.83 37.64
CA PHE A 499 38.95 41.47 37.79
C PHE A 499 38.84 41.07 39.27
N GLN A 500 37.78 40.34 39.65
CA GLN A 500 37.57 39.87 41.03
C GLN A 500 38.80 39.14 41.56
N TYR A 501 39.41 38.26 40.76
CA TYR A 501 40.56 37.48 41.18
C TYR A 501 41.76 38.32 41.63
N TYR A 502 41.99 39.48 41.00
CA TYR A 502 43.12 40.35 41.30
C TYR A 502 42.85 41.39 42.41
N LYS A 503 41.63 41.40 42.99
CA LYS A 503 41.37 42.14 44.23
C LYS A 503 42.20 41.59 45.39
N THR A 504 42.45 40.28 45.39
CA THR A 504 43.45 39.67 46.26
C THR A 504 44.84 39.93 45.70
N ALA A 505 45.62 40.80 46.33
CA ALA A 505 46.90 41.26 45.78
C ALA A 505 47.92 40.12 45.52
N SER A 506 47.93 39.07 46.35
CA SER A 506 48.81 37.91 46.15
C SER A 506 48.56 37.17 44.84
N ASN A 507 47.34 37.25 44.29
CA ASN A 507 46.97 36.61 43.03
C ASN A 507 47.58 37.31 41.81
N ARG A 508 48.15 38.51 41.97
CA ARG A 508 48.89 39.22 40.91
C ARG A 508 50.29 38.65 40.71
N ILE A 509 50.81 37.91 41.69
CA ILE A 509 52.11 37.25 41.61
C ILE A 509 51.94 35.96 40.81
N LYS A 510 52.63 35.87 39.67
CA LYS A 510 52.63 34.68 38.80
C LYS A 510 54.00 34.02 38.79
N LYS A 511 54.02 32.69 38.71
CA LYS A 511 55.24 31.91 38.55
C LYS A 511 55.55 31.66 37.07
N LEU A 512 56.83 31.48 36.72
CA LEU A 512 57.24 31.03 35.39
C LEU A 512 57.02 29.50 35.26
N GLY A 513 55.85 29.10 34.76
CA GLY A 513 55.36 27.73 34.85
C GLY A 513 54.83 27.38 36.24
N ILE A 514 54.02 26.33 36.33
CA ILE A 514 53.29 25.93 37.55
C ILE A 514 54.19 25.63 38.76
N ASN A 515 55.41 25.15 38.50
CA ASN A 515 56.41 24.81 39.53
C ASN A 515 57.56 25.83 39.62
N GLY A 516 57.45 26.94 38.89
CA GLY A 516 58.52 27.95 38.81
C GLY A 516 58.55 28.92 40.00
N SER A 517 59.45 29.90 39.89
CA SER A 517 59.52 31.04 40.81
C SER A 517 58.71 32.23 40.28
N ALA A 518 58.37 33.15 41.18
CA ALA A 518 57.67 34.38 40.83
C ALA A 518 58.44 35.16 39.74
N CYS A 519 57.73 35.65 38.72
CA CYS A 519 58.33 36.34 37.59
C CYS A 519 57.56 37.61 37.20
N TRP A 520 58.24 38.48 36.45
CA TRP A 520 57.55 39.57 35.74
C TRP A 520 56.63 38.97 34.66
N TRP A 521 55.51 39.64 34.38
CA TRP A 521 54.60 39.17 33.34
C TRP A 521 53.84 40.31 32.64
N TRP A 522 53.57 40.13 31.35
CA TRP A 522 53.07 41.20 30.47
C TRP A 522 51.59 41.53 30.64
N GLU A 523 51.27 42.81 30.44
CA GLU A 523 49.91 43.33 30.27
C GLU A 523 49.72 43.81 28.83
N ARG A 524 48.47 43.90 28.35
CA ARG A 524 48.21 44.43 26.99
C ARG A 524 48.36 45.95 26.90
N SER A 525 48.38 46.64 28.04
CA SER A 525 48.37 48.10 28.12
C SER A 525 49.72 48.70 27.69
N PRO A 526 49.77 49.58 26.69
CA PRO A 526 50.98 50.35 26.39
C PRO A 526 51.37 51.29 27.54
N TYR A 527 52.67 51.57 27.70
CA TYR A 527 53.12 52.61 28.63
C TYR A 527 52.85 54.01 28.02
N SER A 528 52.14 54.87 28.76
CA SER A 528 51.82 56.23 28.29
C SER A 528 53.02 57.17 28.26
N GLY A 529 54.07 56.91 29.06
CA GLY A 529 55.26 57.76 29.17
C GLY A 529 56.41 57.43 28.22
N ASP A 530 56.37 56.28 27.52
CA ASP A 530 57.43 55.85 26.62
C ASP A 530 56.86 55.03 25.45
N SER A 531 57.21 55.41 24.21
CA SER A 531 56.69 54.81 22.97
C SER A 531 57.28 53.43 22.66
N GLY A 532 58.25 52.95 23.42
CA GLY A 532 58.87 51.64 23.26
C GLY A 532 58.39 50.58 24.27
N TYR A 533 57.53 50.95 25.22
CA TYR A 533 57.26 50.15 26.42
C TYR A 533 55.79 49.70 26.52
N PHE A 534 55.59 48.51 27.11
CA PHE A 534 54.31 48.02 27.58
C PHE A 534 54.31 47.89 29.11
N CYS A 535 53.12 47.94 29.69
CA CYS A 535 52.91 47.69 31.11
C CYS A 535 53.12 46.20 31.42
N ARG A 536 53.53 45.91 32.64
CA ARG A 536 53.76 44.58 33.16
C ARG A 536 53.54 44.58 34.67
N VAL A 537 53.38 43.39 35.22
CA VAL A 537 53.44 43.18 36.67
C VAL A 537 54.84 42.71 37.05
N ASN A 538 55.40 43.29 38.12
CA ASN A 538 56.67 42.85 38.69
C ASN A 538 56.53 41.53 39.44
N SER A 539 57.64 40.81 39.67
CA SER A 539 57.62 39.53 40.40
C SER A 539 57.02 39.63 41.81
N GLY A 540 57.01 40.82 42.42
CA GLY A 540 56.33 41.09 43.70
C GLY A 540 54.84 41.45 43.59
N GLY A 541 54.25 41.42 42.40
CA GLY A 541 52.83 41.73 42.18
C GLY A 541 52.50 43.23 42.10
N THR A 542 53.51 44.10 41.90
CA THR A 542 53.35 45.56 41.73
C THR A 542 53.37 45.97 40.26
N ALA A 543 52.77 47.12 39.93
CA ALA A 543 52.78 47.65 38.57
C ALA A 543 54.22 47.99 38.10
N GLY A 544 54.47 47.84 36.81
CA GLY A 544 55.72 48.17 36.16
C GLY A 544 55.56 48.35 34.66
N ALA A 545 56.65 48.71 33.98
CA ALA A 545 56.71 48.78 32.52
C ALA A 545 58.08 48.29 32.02
N SER A 546 58.16 47.84 30.78
CA SER A 546 59.42 47.43 30.16
C SER A 546 59.36 47.53 28.64
N SER A 547 60.54 47.57 28.02
CA SER A 547 60.69 47.66 26.57
C SER A 547 60.02 46.47 25.88
N ALA A 548 59.32 46.73 24.77
CA ALA A 548 58.44 45.76 24.13
C ALA A 548 59.16 44.49 23.64
N SER A 549 60.48 44.55 23.36
CA SER A 549 61.29 43.39 22.96
C SER A 549 61.89 42.58 24.12
N TYR A 550 61.69 43.02 25.36
CA TYR A 550 62.17 42.30 26.54
C TYR A 550 61.34 41.03 26.76
N ALA A 551 61.98 39.94 27.21
CA ALA A 551 61.28 38.69 27.46
C ALA A 551 60.75 38.65 28.91
N THR A 552 59.43 38.52 29.09
CA THR A 552 58.79 38.33 30.40
C THR A 552 57.71 37.25 30.35
N GLY A 553 57.10 36.94 31.49
CA GLY A 553 56.10 35.88 31.62
C GLY A 553 54.82 36.19 30.84
N LEU A 554 54.20 35.13 30.33
CA LEU A 554 52.98 35.19 29.54
C LEU A 554 51.85 34.43 30.23
N ALA A 555 50.77 35.12 30.54
CA ALA A 555 49.57 34.53 31.14
C ALA A 555 48.29 35.06 30.45
N PRO A 556 47.94 34.54 29.27
CA PRO A 556 46.73 34.93 28.57
C PRO A 556 45.45 34.59 29.35
N PHE A 557 44.36 35.28 29.03
CA PHE A 557 43.01 34.96 29.49
C PHE A 557 42.05 34.92 28.31
N GLY A 558 40.95 34.19 28.45
CA GLY A 558 39.86 34.10 27.50
C GLY A 558 38.49 34.24 28.17
N CYS A 559 37.42 34.15 27.37
CA CYS A 559 36.04 34.17 27.86
C CYS A 559 35.28 32.94 27.37
N ILE A 560 34.45 32.36 28.22
CA ILE A 560 33.53 31.25 27.90
C ILE A 560 32.08 31.67 28.05
#